data_AF-A0A651EU61-F1
#
_entry.id   AF-A0A651EU61-F1
#
_cell.length_a   1.000
_cell.length_b   1.000
_cell.length_c   1.000
_cell.angle_alpha   90.00
_cell.angle_beta   90.00
_cell.angle_gamma   90.00
#
_symmetry.space_group_name_H-M   'P 1'
#
loop_
_entity.id
_entity.type
_entity.pdbx_description
1 polymer ?
#
loop_
_entity_poly.entity_id
_entity_poly.type
_entity_poly.pdbx_seq_one_letter_code
_entity_poly.pdbx_strand_id
1 'polypeptide(L)'
;MRDDLNGYLDFLKEGKARIWMLLIGIDAYTDTRLKPLSCAVSDCQKLEDALKIATQDFKASEIRPLYGASSDRPVTKDAVEAELETIVQSVKPRDTLFIYFSGHGEIGSDDQLYLCLSTTQTDNLLETGLGVRHLLSQLKASKASRQVVVMDACHSGGTIGQFGARSRGSAVLERSAQDPPLGDDHDDGLEVNPAIGQKLTENLNQYVSSAGKNFFALLSCEEGQQSWEVSGFGGIFTHYLVEGLKGKAANPEGLIEMDHLYKYVRRNTARLVQEQICPTRPEANQTPVRLTVGSQDIIIGVVSLTRSEEDLFAPPPPNTSLETKFEQQISRYLNAFSYCYQRQYPPRISEGDRQRLDQLAQDWLLAPPRV
;
A
#
# COMPACT_ATOMS: atom_id res chain seq x y z
N MET A 1 -10.73 30.97 -3.58
CA MET A 1 -10.10 30.13 -4.62
C MET A 1 -10.49 28.69 -4.33
N ARG A 2 -10.87 27.92 -5.35
CA ARG A 2 -10.73 26.46 -5.25
C ARG A 2 -9.26 26.20 -5.55
N ASP A 3 -8.52 25.69 -4.57
CA ASP A 3 -7.15 25.22 -4.81
C ASP A 3 -7.30 24.00 -5.73
N ASP A 4 -7.00 24.14 -7.02
CA ASP A 4 -6.94 22.99 -7.93
C ASP A 4 -5.67 22.18 -7.68
N LEU A 5 -5.53 21.03 -8.35
CA LEU A 5 -4.43 20.11 -8.07
C LEU A 5 -3.05 20.74 -8.36
N ASN A 6 -2.99 21.62 -9.36
CA ASN A 6 -1.79 22.38 -9.72
C ASN A 6 -1.45 23.42 -8.63
N GLY A 7 -2.44 24.19 -8.17
CA GLY A 7 -2.25 25.12 -7.04
C GLY A 7 -1.81 24.42 -5.76
N TYR A 8 -2.25 23.17 -5.53
CA TYR A 8 -1.77 22.37 -4.41
C TYR A 8 -0.31 21.89 -4.60
N LEU A 9 0.06 21.46 -5.80
CA LEU A 9 1.43 21.10 -6.15
C LEU A 9 2.41 22.25 -5.89
N ASP A 10 2.04 23.48 -6.29
CA ASP A 10 2.84 24.66 -6.02
C ASP A 10 3.01 24.89 -4.51
N PHE A 11 1.97 24.72 -3.69
CA PHE A 11 2.10 24.82 -2.24
C PHE A 11 3.07 23.79 -1.63
N LEU A 12 3.16 22.57 -2.18
CA LEU A 12 4.14 21.56 -1.75
C LEU A 12 5.58 21.96 -2.16
N LYS A 13 5.78 22.38 -3.41
CA LYS A 13 7.08 22.85 -3.93
C LYS A 13 7.55 24.15 -3.27
N GLU A 14 6.63 24.99 -2.80
CA GLU A 14 6.94 26.23 -2.09
C GLU A 14 7.08 26.06 -0.56
N GLY A 15 6.71 24.90 0.00
CA GLY A 15 6.73 24.66 1.46
C GLY A 15 5.58 25.34 2.22
N LYS A 16 4.53 25.76 1.49
CA LYS A 16 3.27 26.32 2.02
C LYS A 16 2.27 25.23 2.42
N ALA A 17 2.53 23.98 2.03
CA ALA A 17 1.90 22.76 2.52
C ALA A 17 2.99 21.72 2.83
N ARG A 18 2.68 20.77 3.73
CA ARG A 18 3.55 19.66 4.12
C ARG A 18 2.84 18.31 3.94
N ILE A 19 3.61 17.25 3.70
CA ILE A 19 3.14 15.86 3.84
C ILE A 19 3.72 15.29 5.14
N TRP A 20 2.85 14.87 6.05
CA TRP A 20 3.21 14.17 7.30
C TRP A 20 2.91 12.68 7.12
N MET A 21 3.89 11.82 7.40
CA MET A 21 3.81 10.38 7.13
C MET A 21 4.13 9.60 8.40
N LEU A 22 3.19 8.79 8.90
CA LEU A 22 3.41 7.82 9.98
C LEU A 22 3.41 6.43 9.35
N LEU A 23 4.55 5.73 9.43
CA LEU A 23 4.74 4.42 8.82
C LEU A 23 4.98 3.38 9.91
N ILE A 24 4.17 2.34 9.97
CA ILE A 24 4.20 1.32 11.03
C ILE A 24 4.36 -0.06 10.37
N GLY A 25 5.42 -0.78 10.71
CA GLY A 25 5.65 -2.16 10.28
C GLY A 25 5.98 -3.04 11.48
N ILE A 26 5.27 -4.15 11.66
CA ILE A 26 5.40 -5.02 12.85
C ILE A 26 5.61 -6.47 12.43
N ASP A 27 6.82 -6.99 12.68
CA ASP A 27 7.17 -8.39 12.44
C ASP A 27 7.17 -9.20 13.74
N ALA A 28 7.63 -8.61 14.86
CA ALA A 28 7.75 -9.29 16.14
C ALA A 28 6.68 -8.84 17.16
N TYR A 29 6.04 -9.83 17.78
CA TYR A 29 5.00 -9.69 18.81
C TYR A 29 5.44 -10.39 20.11
N THR A 30 5.10 -9.83 21.27
CA THR A 30 5.37 -10.44 22.59
C THR A 30 4.31 -11.45 23.00
N ASP A 31 3.11 -11.37 22.45
CA ASP A 31 2.07 -12.41 22.58
C ASP A 31 2.33 -13.54 21.59
N THR A 32 2.56 -14.75 22.09
CA THR A 32 2.84 -15.94 21.26
C THR A 32 1.64 -16.47 20.48
N ARG A 33 0.43 -15.92 20.71
CA ARG A 33 -0.77 -16.18 19.89
C ARG A 33 -0.70 -15.46 18.53
N LEU A 34 0.05 -14.36 18.45
CA LEU A 34 0.36 -13.67 17.20
C LEU A 34 1.61 -14.31 16.57
N LYS A 35 1.48 -14.88 15.37
CA LYS A 35 2.64 -15.43 14.65
C LYS A 35 3.57 -14.27 14.25
N PRO A 36 4.90 -14.40 14.35
CA PRO A 36 5.81 -13.41 13.77
C PRO A 36 5.64 -13.33 12.25
N LEU A 37 5.70 -12.11 11.71
CA LEU A 37 5.76 -11.87 10.26
C LEU A 37 7.21 -11.71 9.81
N SER A 38 7.45 -11.77 8.49
CA SER A 38 8.79 -11.71 7.90
C SER A 38 9.02 -10.52 6.97
N CYS A 39 7.95 -9.86 6.52
CA CYS A 39 7.99 -8.82 5.50
C CYS A 39 7.51 -7.44 5.96
N ALA A 40 6.77 -7.32 7.07
CA ALA A 40 6.07 -6.08 7.42
C ALA A 40 7.02 -4.91 7.71
N VAL A 41 8.13 -5.14 8.41
CA VAL A 41 9.17 -4.10 8.60
C VAL A 41 9.92 -3.85 7.29
N SER A 42 10.29 -4.89 6.55
CA SER A 42 11.03 -4.76 5.29
C SER A 42 10.25 -3.94 4.26
N ASP A 43 8.95 -4.17 4.14
CA ASP A 43 8.06 -3.48 3.22
C ASP A 43 7.78 -2.04 3.68
N CYS A 44 7.67 -1.81 4.99
CA CYS A 44 7.60 -0.47 5.55
C CYS A 44 8.89 0.34 5.28
N GLN A 45 10.07 -0.28 5.35
CA GLN A 45 11.35 0.35 4.99
C GLN A 45 11.47 0.65 3.49
N LYS A 46 11.11 -0.30 2.61
CA LYS A 46 11.04 -0.09 1.16
C LYS A 46 10.09 1.07 0.81
N LEU A 47 8.98 1.19 1.55
CA LEU A 47 8.00 2.27 1.40
C LEU A 47 8.52 3.61 1.90
N GLU A 48 9.21 3.65 3.04
CA GLU A 48 9.91 4.86 3.52
C GLU A 48 10.85 5.41 2.44
N ASP A 49 11.71 4.56 1.87
CA ASP A 49 12.67 4.99 0.85
C ASP A 49 12.00 5.41 -0.47
N ALA A 50 10.92 4.74 -0.88
CA ALA A 50 10.13 5.16 -2.03
C ALA A 50 9.44 6.51 -1.79
N LEU A 51 8.92 6.77 -0.59
CA LEU A 51 8.32 8.04 -0.22
C LEU A 51 9.35 9.17 -0.15
N LYS A 52 10.55 8.94 0.40
CA LYS A 52 11.66 9.92 0.36
C LYS A 52 11.99 10.36 -1.06
N ILE A 53 12.08 9.41 -2.00
CA ILE A 53 12.33 9.70 -3.42
C ILE A 53 11.14 10.44 -4.03
N ALA A 54 9.92 9.96 -3.81
CA ALA A 54 8.70 10.54 -4.37
C ALA A 54 8.42 11.98 -3.86
N THR A 55 8.84 12.33 -2.64
CA THR A 55 8.65 13.66 -2.06
C THR A 55 9.88 14.57 -2.10
N GLN A 56 10.99 14.15 -2.74
CA GLN A 56 12.25 14.89 -2.73
C GLN A 56 12.14 16.34 -3.28
N ASP A 57 11.22 16.58 -4.22
CA ASP A 57 10.98 17.88 -4.86
C ASP A 57 10.05 18.79 -4.03
N PHE A 58 9.53 18.30 -2.90
CA PHE A 58 8.69 19.09 -1.98
C PHE A 58 9.58 19.70 -0.88
N LYS A 59 9.39 20.99 -0.59
CA LYS A 59 10.18 21.68 0.47
C LYS A 59 9.82 21.24 1.89
N ALA A 60 8.76 20.44 2.05
CA ALA A 60 8.29 19.99 3.35
C ALA A 60 7.61 18.61 3.27
N SER A 61 8.36 17.57 3.63
CA SER A 61 7.84 16.25 3.97
C SER A 61 8.46 15.80 5.29
N GLU A 62 7.70 15.09 6.12
CA GLU A 62 8.13 14.54 7.41
C GLU A 62 7.73 13.07 7.47
N ILE A 63 8.67 12.16 7.73
CA ILE A 63 8.40 10.73 7.90
C ILE A 63 8.73 10.32 9.34
N ARG A 64 7.80 9.60 9.97
CA ARG A 64 7.90 9.02 11.31
C ARG A 64 7.74 7.50 11.19
N PRO A 65 8.84 6.75 11.01
CA PRO A 65 8.79 5.30 10.90
C PRO A 65 8.87 4.63 12.28
N LEU A 66 8.06 3.59 12.48
CA LEU A 66 8.04 2.73 13.67
C LEU A 66 8.17 1.26 13.24
N TYR A 67 9.29 0.64 13.63
CA TYR A 67 9.71 -0.68 13.16
C TYR A 67 9.78 -1.70 14.30
N GLY A 68 8.77 -2.57 14.40
CA GLY A 68 8.69 -3.66 15.38
C GLY A 68 9.38 -4.93 14.90
N ALA A 69 10.70 -4.88 14.64
CA ALA A 69 11.45 -5.99 14.05
C ALA A 69 11.91 -7.08 15.04
N SER A 70 12.05 -6.73 16.32
CA SER A 70 12.38 -7.68 17.39
C SER A 70 11.79 -7.24 18.73
N SER A 71 11.65 -8.18 19.66
CA SER A 71 11.18 -7.92 21.02
C SER A 71 12.11 -7.02 21.85
N ASP A 72 13.34 -6.77 21.39
CA ASP A 72 14.30 -5.85 22.04
C ASP A 72 13.97 -4.37 21.79
N ARG A 73 13.24 -4.07 20.71
CA ARG A 73 12.79 -2.72 20.33
C ARG A 73 11.32 -2.76 19.94
N PRO A 74 10.42 -3.07 20.89
CA PRO A 74 9.01 -3.23 20.57
C PRO A 74 8.38 -1.87 20.26
N VAL A 75 7.54 -1.83 19.23
CA VAL A 75 6.63 -0.70 19.01
C VAL A 75 5.43 -0.87 19.94
N THR A 76 5.22 0.07 20.85
CA THR A 76 4.10 0.09 21.80
C THR A 76 2.95 0.95 21.29
N LYS A 77 1.74 0.75 21.84
CA LYS A 77 0.59 1.62 21.60
C LYS A 77 0.91 3.08 21.94
N ASP A 78 1.45 3.33 23.13
CA ASP A 78 1.85 4.66 23.60
C ASP A 78 2.82 5.37 22.63
N ALA A 79 3.78 4.63 22.04
CA ALA A 79 4.73 5.20 21.08
C ALA A 79 4.05 5.61 19.77
N VAL A 80 3.11 4.80 19.27
CA VAL A 80 2.32 5.13 18.07
C VAL A 80 1.36 6.29 18.35
N GLU A 81 0.68 6.28 19.48
CA GLU A 81 -0.27 7.33 19.87
C GLU A 81 0.45 8.67 20.12
N ALA A 82 1.66 8.66 20.68
CA ALA A 82 2.48 9.88 20.87
C ALA A 82 2.97 10.50 19.56
N GLU A 83 3.43 9.71 18.58
CA GLU A 83 3.78 10.22 17.25
C GLU A 83 2.53 10.70 16.49
N LEU A 84 1.42 9.97 16.58
CA LEU A 84 0.14 10.38 16.00
C LEU A 84 -0.37 11.69 16.61
N GLU A 85 -0.34 11.85 17.93
CA GLU A 85 -0.70 13.10 18.60
C GLU A 85 0.22 14.25 18.16
N THR A 86 1.54 14.03 18.16
CA THR A 86 2.53 15.02 17.71
C THR A 86 2.23 15.52 16.29
N ILE A 87 1.89 14.61 15.38
CA ILE A 87 1.47 14.95 14.01
C ILE A 87 0.14 15.71 14.03
N VAL A 88 -0.91 15.18 14.67
CA VAL A 88 -2.27 15.76 14.73
C VAL A 88 -2.27 17.19 15.29
N GLN A 89 -1.46 17.47 16.31
CA GLN A 89 -1.27 18.82 16.85
C GLN A 89 -0.53 19.75 15.88
N SER A 90 0.40 19.21 15.08
CA SER A 90 1.27 19.97 14.17
C SER A 90 0.67 20.25 12.78
N VAL A 91 -0.24 19.41 12.28
CA VAL A 91 -0.77 19.55 10.91
C VAL A 91 -1.55 20.85 10.70
N LYS A 92 -1.45 21.41 9.49
CA LYS A 92 -2.16 22.62 9.07
C LYS A 92 -3.25 22.29 8.04
N PRO A 93 -4.23 23.19 7.80
CA PRO A 93 -5.31 22.97 6.82
C PRO A 93 -4.87 22.55 5.42
N ARG A 94 -3.70 23.00 4.93
CA ARG A 94 -3.21 22.63 3.59
C ARG A 94 -2.41 21.33 3.56
N ASP A 95 -2.03 20.79 4.71
CA ASP A 95 -1.18 19.61 4.79
C ASP A 95 -1.92 18.33 4.40
N THR A 96 -1.15 17.31 4.02
CA THR A 96 -1.61 15.94 3.83
C THR A 96 -1.09 15.09 5.00
N LEU A 97 -1.95 14.24 5.54
CA LEU A 97 -1.60 13.21 6.53
C LEU A 97 -1.66 11.84 5.86
N PHE A 98 -0.55 11.11 5.86
CA PHE A 98 -0.43 9.76 5.32
C PHE A 98 -0.12 8.79 6.46
N ILE A 99 -0.93 7.74 6.60
CA ILE A 99 -0.71 6.66 7.56
C ILE A 99 -0.50 5.38 6.76
N TYR A 100 0.57 4.64 7.04
CA TYR A 100 0.77 3.27 6.58
C TYR A 100 0.88 2.32 7.77
N PHE A 101 0.19 1.18 7.70
CA PHE A 101 0.35 0.09 8.64
C PHE A 101 0.49 -1.24 7.89
N SER A 102 1.46 -2.06 8.32
CA SER A 102 1.58 -3.47 7.96
C SER A 102 1.88 -4.30 9.21
N GLY A 103 1.16 -5.40 9.37
CA GLY A 103 1.13 -6.21 10.58
C GLY A 103 -0.18 -6.97 10.72
N HIS A 104 -0.39 -7.64 11.85
CA HIS A 104 -1.65 -8.30 12.17
C HIS A 104 -2.76 -7.31 12.54
N GLY A 105 -4.01 -7.74 12.34
CA GLY A 105 -5.20 -7.11 12.89
C GLY A 105 -6.07 -8.14 13.60
N GLU A 106 -6.71 -7.74 14.69
CA GLU A 106 -7.54 -8.62 15.52
C GLU A 106 -8.86 -7.96 15.91
N ILE A 107 -9.89 -8.77 16.12
CA ILE A 107 -11.22 -8.30 16.55
C ILE A 107 -11.39 -8.52 18.04
N GLY A 108 -11.59 -7.44 18.79
CA GLY A 108 -11.83 -7.46 20.22
C GLY A 108 -13.20 -8.06 20.58
N SER A 109 -13.35 -8.42 21.86
CA SER A 109 -14.64 -8.88 22.43
C SER A 109 -15.73 -7.79 22.43
N ASP A 110 -15.37 -6.55 22.10
CA ASP A 110 -16.21 -5.39 21.86
C ASP A 110 -16.63 -5.22 20.38
N ASP A 111 -16.35 -6.21 19.53
CA ASP A 111 -16.61 -6.19 18.07
C ASP A 111 -15.87 -5.05 17.33
N GLN A 112 -14.73 -4.60 17.89
CA GLN A 112 -13.89 -3.56 17.30
C GLN A 112 -12.61 -4.14 16.70
N LEU A 113 -12.16 -3.55 15.59
CA LEU A 113 -10.90 -3.92 14.94
C LEU A 113 -9.72 -3.15 15.57
N TYR A 114 -8.70 -3.90 15.97
CA TYR A 114 -7.44 -3.42 16.50
C TYR A 114 -6.30 -3.79 15.56
N LEU A 115 -5.37 -2.86 15.34
CA LEU A 115 -4.10 -3.12 14.69
C LEU A 115 -3.11 -3.61 15.76
N CYS A 116 -2.47 -4.75 15.52
CA CYS A 116 -1.55 -5.36 16.46
C CYS A 116 -0.17 -4.70 16.38
N LEU A 117 0.36 -4.30 17.53
CA LEU A 117 1.70 -3.74 17.71
C LEU A 117 2.55 -4.75 18.48
N SER A 118 3.87 -4.51 18.59
CA SER A 118 4.78 -5.50 19.19
C SER A 118 4.41 -5.93 20.60
N THR A 119 3.79 -5.07 21.41
CA THR A 119 3.36 -5.41 22.78
C THR A 119 1.88 -5.80 22.90
N THR A 120 1.13 -5.88 21.80
CA THR A 120 -0.30 -6.22 21.85
C THR A 120 -0.52 -7.61 22.42
N GLN A 121 -1.51 -7.74 23.29
CA GLN A 121 -1.99 -8.98 23.89
C GLN A 121 -3.42 -9.24 23.40
N THR A 122 -3.65 -10.40 22.78
CA THR A 122 -4.91 -10.77 22.11
C THR A 122 -6.08 -10.98 23.08
N ASP A 123 -5.81 -11.24 24.37
CA ASP A 123 -6.80 -11.24 25.45
C ASP A 123 -7.02 -9.85 26.10
N ASN A 124 -6.27 -8.83 25.68
CA ASN A 124 -6.40 -7.45 26.17
C ASN A 124 -6.21 -6.41 25.05
N LEU A 125 -6.90 -6.61 23.93
CA LEU A 125 -6.81 -5.77 22.73
C LEU A 125 -7.20 -4.30 22.98
N LEU A 126 -8.22 -4.06 23.82
CA LEU A 126 -8.69 -2.70 24.16
C LEU A 126 -7.56 -1.82 24.71
N GLU A 127 -6.81 -2.35 25.67
CA GLU A 127 -5.71 -1.61 26.31
C GLU A 127 -4.43 -1.63 25.47
N THR A 128 -4.10 -2.76 24.82
CA THR A 128 -2.75 -3.01 24.25
C THR A 128 -2.67 -2.98 22.72
N GLY A 129 -3.80 -2.96 22.01
CA GLY A 129 -3.89 -2.82 20.55
C GLY A 129 -4.24 -1.39 20.13
N LEU A 130 -3.92 -1.04 18.88
CA LEU A 130 -4.29 0.26 18.31
C LEU A 130 -5.66 0.16 17.64
N GLY A 131 -6.71 0.59 18.33
CA GLY A 131 -8.08 0.53 17.81
C GLY A 131 -8.25 1.37 16.54
N VAL A 132 -8.75 0.77 15.45
CA VAL A 132 -8.93 1.46 14.15
C VAL A 132 -9.89 2.65 14.28
N ARG A 133 -10.94 2.53 15.11
CA ARG A 133 -11.84 3.66 15.42
C ARG A 133 -11.14 4.79 16.18
N HIS A 134 -10.18 4.48 17.07
CA HIS A 134 -9.40 5.50 17.75
C HIS A 134 -8.51 6.25 16.74
N LEU A 135 -7.72 5.53 15.94
CA LEU A 135 -6.89 6.09 14.88
C LEU A 135 -7.71 7.00 13.94
N LEU A 136 -8.85 6.52 13.44
CA LEU A 136 -9.73 7.31 12.58
C LEU A 136 -10.32 8.53 13.31
N SER A 137 -10.61 8.45 14.62
CA SER A 137 -11.06 9.62 15.40
C SER A 137 -9.98 10.71 15.50
N GLN A 138 -8.71 10.35 15.64
CA GLN A 138 -7.58 11.28 15.63
C GLN A 138 -7.41 11.94 14.24
N LEU A 139 -7.56 11.15 13.17
CA LEU A 139 -7.63 11.69 11.81
C LEU A 139 -8.82 12.65 11.67
N LYS A 140 -9.98 12.37 12.28
CA LYS A 140 -11.12 13.31 12.30
C LYS A 140 -10.80 14.62 13.02
N ALA A 141 -10.09 14.56 14.14
CA ALA A 141 -9.72 15.72 14.95
C ALA A 141 -8.62 16.60 14.30
N SER A 142 -7.74 16.01 13.49
CA SER A 142 -6.61 16.73 12.86
C SER A 142 -7.07 17.86 11.92
N LYS A 143 -6.21 18.86 11.69
CA LYS A 143 -6.53 19.98 10.78
C LYS A 143 -6.29 19.68 9.31
N ALA A 144 -5.64 18.56 8.95
CA ALA A 144 -5.28 18.23 7.57
C ALA A 144 -6.54 18.07 6.70
N SER A 145 -6.60 18.78 5.57
CA SER A 145 -7.72 18.66 4.62
C SER A 145 -7.61 17.43 3.70
N ARG A 146 -6.41 16.86 3.59
CA ARG A 146 -6.08 15.67 2.79
C ARG A 146 -5.54 14.57 3.68
N GLN A 147 -6.06 13.37 3.51
CA GLN A 147 -5.76 12.24 4.37
C GLN A 147 -5.67 10.95 3.55
N VAL A 148 -4.63 10.18 3.81
CA VAL A 148 -4.34 8.91 3.14
C VAL A 148 -4.11 7.85 4.20
N VAL A 149 -4.79 6.71 4.08
CA VAL A 149 -4.63 5.55 4.96
C VAL A 149 -4.35 4.32 4.12
N VAL A 150 -3.17 3.72 4.29
CA VAL A 150 -2.79 2.49 3.60
C VAL A 150 -2.65 1.38 4.63
N MET A 151 -3.33 0.26 4.43
CA MET A 151 -3.26 -0.89 5.33
C MET A 151 -2.94 -2.18 4.56
N ASP A 152 -1.79 -2.77 4.90
CA ASP A 152 -1.43 -4.14 4.56
C ASP A 152 -1.60 -5.03 5.81
N ALA A 153 -2.84 -5.10 6.29
CA ALA A 153 -3.23 -5.71 7.56
C ALA A 153 -3.96 -7.05 7.41
N CYS A 154 -4.01 -7.59 6.19
CA CYS A 154 -4.83 -8.76 5.85
C CYS A 154 -4.09 -10.10 6.06
N HIS A 155 -2.97 -10.08 6.79
CA HIS A 155 -2.35 -11.26 7.38
C HIS A 155 -3.22 -11.70 8.55
N SER A 156 -4.15 -12.62 8.29
CA SER A 156 -5.04 -13.13 9.32
C SER A 156 -4.26 -13.94 10.36
N GLY A 157 -4.34 -13.53 11.63
CA GLY A 157 -3.90 -14.31 12.79
C GLY A 157 -4.78 -15.55 12.99
N GLY A 158 -4.67 -16.54 12.11
CA GLY A 158 -5.47 -17.77 12.16
C GLY A 158 -5.02 -18.71 13.28
N THR A 159 -5.46 -18.47 14.51
CA THR A 159 -5.53 -19.51 15.56
C THR A 159 -6.98 -19.75 15.99
N ILE A 160 -7.61 -20.82 15.47
CA ILE A 160 -8.88 -21.31 16.02
C ILE A 160 -8.62 -21.96 17.40
N GLY A 161 -8.69 -21.13 18.44
CA GLY A 161 -8.68 -21.54 19.84
C GLY A 161 -10.06 -22.01 20.31
N GLN A 162 -10.36 -23.29 20.11
CA GLN A 162 -11.32 -24.11 20.88
C GLN A 162 -12.53 -23.40 21.57
N PHE A 163 -13.52 -22.91 20.83
CA PHE A 163 -14.90 -22.85 21.34
C PHE A 163 -15.90 -23.33 20.28
N GLY A 164 -16.66 -24.38 20.60
CA GLY A 164 -17.27 -25.23 19.59
C GLY A 164 -18.67 -24.82 19.13
N ALA A 165 -18.90 -24.88 17.82
CA ALA A 165 -20.22 -25.03 17.22
C ALA A 165 -20.21 -26.19 16.22
N ARG A 166 -21.05 -27.21 16.44
CA ARG A 166 -21.15 -28.39 15.56
C ARG A 166 -21.97 -28.04 14.31
N SER A 167 -21.44 -28.31 13.12
CA SER A 167 -22.24 -28.61 11.92
C SER A 167 -21.62 -29.73 11.08
N ARG A 168 -22.39 -30.35 10.18
CA ARG A 168 -22.23 -31.77 9.79
C ARG A 168 -21.83 -32.01 8.32
N GLY A 169 -20.86 -32.92 8.11
CA GLY A 169 -20.52 -33.56 6.81
C GLY A 169 -19.84 -32.62 5.80
N SER A 170 -19.06 -33.08 4.82
CA SER A 170 -18.51 -34.41 4.50
C SER A 170 -17.35 -34.21 3.48
N ALA A 171 -16.38 -35.10 3.25
CA ALA A 171 -16.19 -36.49 3.68
C ALA A 171 -14.68 -36.80 3.87
N VAL A 172 -14.31 -38.06 4.14
CA VAL A 172 -12.90 -38.52 4.27
C VAL A 172 -12.40 -39.10 2.93
N LEU A 173 -11.18 -38.74 2.54
CA LEU A 173 -10.38 -39.47 1.54
C LEU A 173 -9.03 -39.83 2.16
N GLU A 174 -8.77 -41.13 2.31
CA GLU A 174 -7.50 -41.66 2.83
C GLU A 174 -6.40 -41.55 1.76
N ARG A 175 -5.17 -41.21 2.16
CA ARG A 175 -3.96 -41.38 1.34
C ARG A 175 -3.01 -42.38 2.01
N SER A 176 -2.37 -43.19 1.16
CA SER A 176 -1.45 -44.26 1.56
C SER A 176 -0.12 -43.71 2.08
N ALA A 177 0.45 -44.38 3.09
CA ALA A 177 1.73 -44.03 3.69
C ALA A 177 2.90 -44.73 2.98
N GLN A 178 3.55 -44.06 2.01
CA GLN A 178 4.89 -44.49 1.53
C GLN A 178 5.76 -43.49 0.74
N ASP A 179 5.31 -42.26 0.48
CA ASP A 179 6.16 -41.23 -0.13
C ASP A 179 7.03 -40.51 0.93
N PRO A 180 8.34 -40.32 0.71
CA PRO A 180 9.19 -39.52 1.60
C PRO A 180 8.93 -38.01 1.38
N PRO A 181 8.87 -37.19 2.44
CA PRO A 181 8.63 -35.77 2.28
C PRO A 181 9.82 -35.08 1.60
N LEU A 182 9.56 -34.49 0.43
CA LEU A 182 10.30 -33.32 -0.02
C LEU A 182 9.99 -32.20 0.98
N GLY A 183 10.99 -31.40 1.35
CA GLY A 183 10.89 -30.50 2.49
C GLY A 183 9.66 -29.59 2.45
N ASP A 184 8.84 -29.66 3.48
CA ASP A 184 7.70 -28.77 3.68
C ASP A 184 8.23 -27.34 3.93
N ASP A 185 8.17 -26.50 2.90
CA ASP A 185 7.99 -25.06 3.11
C ASP A 185 6.59 -24.89 3.75
N HIS A 186 6.56 -24.91 5.08
CA HIS A 186 5.35 -24.83 5.91
C HIS A 186 4.64 -23.48 5.76
N ASP A 187 3.92 -23.28 4.65
CA ASP A 187 2.77 -22.39 4.61
C ASP A 187 1.57 -23.11 5.25
N ASP A 188 1.64 -23.28 6.57
CA ASP A 188 0.56 -23.75 7.45
C ASP A 188 -0.64 -22.83 7.25
N GLY A 189 -1.54 -23.22 6.34
CA GLY A 189 -2.61 -22.39 5.79
C GLY A 189 -3.29 -21.50 6.83
N LEU A 190 -2.87 -20.23 6.88
CA LEU A 190 -3.49 -19.24 7.73
C LEU A 190 -4.88 -18.98 7.16
N GLU A 191 -5.91 -19.50 7.83
CA GLU A 191 -7.29 -19.24 7.44
C GLU A 191 -7.51 -17.72 7.41
N VAL A 192 -7.96 -17.22 6.26
CA VAL A 192 -8.39 -15.84 6.11
C VAL A 192 -9.56 -15.63 7.08
N ASN A 193 -9.41 -14.69 8.01
CA ASN A 193 -10.53 -14.24 8.84
C ASN A 193 -11.23 -13.09 8.08
N PRO A 194 -12.32 -13.36 7.31
CA PRO A 194 -12.95 -12.35 6.45
C PRO A 194 -13.47 -11.15 7.26
N ALA A 195 -13.81 -11.36 8.53
CA ALA A 195 -14.32 -10.32 9.41
C ALA A 195 -13.33 -9.17 9.61
N ILE A 196 -12.01 -9.39 9.50
CA ILE A 196 -11.01 -8.31 9.58
C ILE A 196 -11.21 -7.32 8.42
N GLY A 197 -11.25 -7.82 7.18
CA GLY A 197 -11.44 -7.01 5.98
C GLY A 197 -12.82 -6.34 5.95
N GLN A 198 -13.86 -7.06 6.40
CA GLN A 198 -15.21 -6.52 6.58
C GLN A 198 -15.22 -5.35 7.58
N LYS A 199 -14.71 -5.55 8.81
CA LYS A 199 -14.67 -4.53 9.87
C LYS A 199 -13.82 -3.33 9.50
N LEU A 200 -12.73 -3.54 8.76
CA LEU A 200 -11.90 -2.43 8.26
C LEU A 200 -12.70 -1.58 7.26
N THR A 201 -13.39 -2.22 6.33
CA THR A 201 -14.25 -1.56 5.33
C THR A 201 -15.44 -0.85 5.98
N GLU A 202 -16.09 -1.45 6.99
CA GLU A 202 -17.16 -0.84 7.79
C GLU A 202 -16.68 0.44 8.49
N ASN A 203 -15.54 0.38 9.20
CA ASN A 203 -14.97 1.52 9.91
C ASN A 203 -14.58 2.66 8.97
N LEU A 204 -13.99 2.34 7.82
CA LEU A 204 -13.61 3.33 6.81
C LEU A 204 -14.85 3.96 6.15
N ASN A 205 -15.90 3.20 5.83
CA ASN A 205 -17.15 3.74 5.30
C ASN A 205 -17.86 4.67 6.30
N GLN A 206 -17.88 4.30 7.59
CA GLN A 206 -18.41 5.16 8.66
C GLN A 206 -17.59 6.45 8.83
N TYR A 207 -16.26 6.36 8.70
CA TYR A 207 -15.37 7.52 8.72
C TYR A 207 -15.65 8.47 7.54
N VAL A 208 -15.57 7.92 6.32
CA VAL A 208 -15.81 8.59 5.04
C VAL A 208 -17.15 9.33 5.02
N SER A 209 -18.21 8.71 5.55
CA SER A 209 -19.56 9.30 5.63
C SER A 209 -19.68 10.46 6.63
N SER A 210 -18.70 10.66 7.52
CA SER A 210 -18.81 11.61 8.64
C SER A 210 -17.63 12.57 8.82
N ALA A 211 -16.53 12.38 8.09
CA ALA A 211 -15.29 13.15 8.26
C ALA A 211 -15.33 14.55 7.63
N GLY A 212 -15.96 14.70 6.45
CA GLY A 212 -16.03 15.98 5.72
C GLY A 212 -14.69 16.48 5.17
N LYS A 213 -13.73 15.58 4.93
CA LYS A 213 -12.37 15.87 4.46
C LYS A 213 -12.09 15.15 3.14
N ASN A 214 -11.06 15.57 2.40
CA ASN A 214 -10.55 14.77 1.29
C ASN A 214 -9.79 13.57 1.88
N PHE A 215 -10.29 12.36 1.65
CA PHE A 215 -9.82 11.14 2.26
C PHE A 215 -9.65 10.05 1.20
N PHE A 216 -8.56 9.31 1.29
CA PHE A 216 -8.24 8.16 0.45
C PHE A 216 -7.78 7.00 1.33
N ALA A 217 -8.23 5.79 1.06
CA ALA A 217 -7.65 4.58 1.63
C ALA A 217 -7.34 3.53 0.57
N LEU A 218 -6.21 2.85 0.74
CA LEU A 218 -5.89 1.59 0.05
C LEU A 218 -5.79 0.46 1.06
N LEU A 219 -6.46 -0.66 0.77
CA LEU A 219 -6.32 -1.92 1.52
C LEU A 219 -5.72 -2.98 0.60
N SER A 220 -4.92 -3.88 1.15
CA SER A 220 -4.15 -4.83 0.33
C SER A 220 -4.97 -5.89 -0.40
N CYS A 221 -6.18 -6.22 0.06
CA CYS A 221 -7.10 -7.14 -0.61
C CYS A 221 -8.58 -6.82 -0.31
N GLU A 222 -9.51 -7.47 -1.01
CA GLU A 222 -10.96 -7.42 -0.70
C GLU A 222 -11.32 -8.38 0.45
N GLU A 223 -12.57 -8.29 0.94
CA GLU A 223 -13.12 -9.19 1.94
C GLU A 223 -13.05 -10.66 1.47
N GLY A 224 -12.59 -11.55 2.35
CA GLY A 224 -12.43 -12.99 2.06
C GLY A 224 -11.22 -13.34 1.18
N GLN A 225 -10.39 -12.36 0.80
CA GLN A 225 -9.13 -12.58 0.08
C GLN A 225 -7.93 -12.52 1.05
N GLN A 226 -6.75 -12.96 0.58
CA GLN A 226 -5.50 -12.92 1.34
C GLN A 226 -4.55 -11.85 0.78
N SER A 227 -3.73 -11.23 1.63
CA SER A 227 -2.53 -10.52 1.16
C SER A 227 -1.39 -11.51 1.01
N TRP A 228 -0.88 -11.68 -0.21
CA TRP A 228 0.15 -12.66 -0.52
C TRP A 228 1.55 -12.08 -0.40
N GLU A 229 2.49 -12.89 0.08
CA GLU A 229 3.93 -12.63 0.04
C GLU A 229 4.59 -13.50 -1.03
N VAL A 230 5.69 -12.99 -1.61
CA VAL A 230 6.58 -13.78 -2.47
C VAL A 230 8.00 -13.73 -1.90
N SER A 231 8.66 -14.88 -1.82
CA SER A 231 10.01 -15.01 -1.25
C SER A 231 11.01 -14.08 -1.95
N GLY A 232 11.77 -13.32 -1.17
CA GLY A 232 12.71 -12.30 -1.66
C GLY A 232 12.07 -11.02 -2.22
N PHE A 233 10.74 -10.94 -2.29
CA PHE A 233 9.99 -9.83 -2.87
C PHE A 233 9.32 -8.97 -1.77
N GLY A 234 8.70 -9.64 -0.79
CA GLY A 234 7.80 -9.04 0.21
C GLY A 234 6.33 -9.28 -0.13
N GLY A 235 5.43 -8.54 0.54
CA GLY A 235 4.01 -8.50 0.22
C GLY A 235 3.77 -7.93 -1.18
N ILE A 236 2.99 -8.64 -2.01
CA ILE A 236 2.75 -8.26 -3.42
C ILE A 236 2.14 -6.86 -3.53
N PHE A 237 1.19 -6.53 -2.66
CA PHE A 237 0.56 -5.22 -2.61
C PHE A 237 1.59 -4.11 -2.33
N THR A 238 2.36 -4.23 -1.24
CA THR A 238 3.29 -3.17 -0.85
C THR A 238 4.48 -3.07 -1.82
N HIS A 239 4.91 -4.18 -2.44
CA HIS A 239 5.87 -4.12 -3.54
C HIS A 239 5.39 -3.20 -4.67
N TYR A 240 4.15 -3.38 -5.16
CA TYR A 240 3.65 -2.52 -6.24
C TYR A 240 3.32 -1.10 -5.78
N LEU A 241 3.03 -0.89 -4.49
CA LEU A 241 2.94 0.45 -3.91
C LEU A 241 4.29 1.18 -4.00
N VAL A 242 5.36 0.50 -3.58
CA VAL A 242 6.76 0.95 -3.66
C VAL A 242 7.18 1.24 -5.10
N GLU A 243 6.94 0.33 -6.04
CA GLU A 243 7.28 0.51 -7.44
C GLU A 243 6.47 1.62 -8.13
N GLY A 244 5.19 1.78 -7.73
CA GLY A 244 4.35 2.89 -8.16
C GLY A 244 4.91 4.24 -7.72
N LEU A 245 5.31 4.35 -6.45
CA LEU A 245 5.92 5.54 -5.84
C LEU A 245 7.31 5.86 -6.40
N LYS A 246 8.09 4.86 -6.83
CA LYS A 246 9.34 5.08 -7.62
C LYS A 246 9.09 5.61 -9.03
N GLY A 247 7.82 5.73 -9.44
CA GLY A 247 7.40 6.41 -10.65
C GLY A 247 6.68 5.55 -11.69
N LYS A 248 6.56 4.22 -11.50
CA LYS A 248 5.79 3.39 -12.45
C LYS A 248 4.28 3.69 -12.44
N ALA A 249 3.80 4.45 -11.44
CA ALA A 249 2.42 4.95 -11.35
C ALA A 249 2.28 6.46 -11.59
N ALA A 250 3.35 7.14 -12.05
CA ALA A 250 3.27 8.55 -12.36
C ALA A 250 2.43 8.81 -13.63
N ASN A 251 1.69 9.92 -13.63
CA ASN A 251 0.96 10.39 -14.81
C ASN A 251 1.95 11.02 -15.84
N PRO A 252 1.50 11.39 -17.06
CA PRO A 252 2.37 11.98 -18.08
C PRO A 252 3.13 13.23 -17.61
N GLU A 253 2.57 14.00 -16.69
CA GLU A 253 3.16 15.19 -16.05
C GLU A 253 4.20 14.85 -14.96
N GLY A 254 4.39 13.56 -14.64
CA GLY A 254 5.30 13.07 -13.60
C GLY A 254 4.70 13.07 -12.18
N LEU A 255 3.42 13.40 -12.01
CA LEU A 255 2.78 13.43 -10.69
C LEU A 255 2.36 12.02 -10.27
N ILE A 256 2.59 11.68 -9.00
CA ILE A 256 2.08 10.46 -8.39
C ILE A 256 0.84 10.84 -7.58
N GLU A 257 -0.31 10.62 -8.20
CA GLU A 257 -1.64 10.84 -7.64
C GLU A 257 -2.22 9.52 -7.10
N MET A 258 -3.02 9.56 -6.04
CA MET A 258 -3.49 8.36 -5.36
C MET A 258 -4.38 7.46 -6.25
N ASP A 259 -5.18 7.99 -7.18
CA ASP A 259 -5.93 7.14 -8.13
C ASP A 259 -5.02 6.46 -9.15
N HIS A 260 -3.96 7.12 -9.62
CA HIS A 260 -3.00 6.52 -10.54
C HIS A 260 -2.16 5.44 -9.85
N LEU A 261 -1.74 5.71 -8.60
CA LEU A 261 -1.10 4.73 -7.73
C LEU A 261 -1.99 3.51 -7.49
N TYR A 262 -3.27 3.71 -7.12
CA TYR A 262 -4.23 2.63 -6.96
C TYR A 262 -4.43 1.78 -8.24
N LYS A 263 -4.65 2.43 -9.40
CA LYS A 263 -4.83 1.72 -10.69
C LYS A 263 -3.61 0.85 -11.02
N TYR A 264 -2.40 1.38 -10.80
CA TYR A 264 -1.15 0.65 -10.99
C TYR A 264 -1.03 -0.54 -10.02
N VAL A 265 -1.22 -0.30 -8.72
CA VAL A 265 -1.10 -1.33 -7.67
C VAL A 265 -2.10 -2.46 -7.91
N ARG A 266 -3.39 -2.14 -8.12
CA ARG A 266 -4.44 -3.14 -8.35
C ARG A 266 -4.17 -4.00 -9.58
N ARG A 267 -3.77 -3.38 -10.70
CA ARG A 267 -3.47 -4.12 -11.95
C ARG A 267 -2.33 -5.11 -11.76
N ASN A 268 -1.24 -4.67 -11.13
CA ASN A 268 -0.04 -5.50 -11.02
C ASN A 268 -0.15 -6.55 -9.90
N THR A 269 -0.82 -6.24 -8.80
CA THR A 269 -1.11 -7.21 -7.72
C THR A 269 -1.92 -8.39 -8.26
N ALA A 270 -3.04 -8.11 -8.93
CA ALA A 270 -3.87 -9.16 -9.52
C ALA A 270 -3.12 -9.98 -10.60
N ARG A 271 -2.26 -9.32 -11.39
CA ARG A 271 -1.39 -9.99 -12.38
C ARG A 271 -0.41 -10.95 -11.71
N LEU A 272 0.33 -10.50 -10.69
CA LEU A 272 1.37 -11.32 -10.07
C LEU A 272 0.79 -12.51 -9.29
N VAL A 273 -0.37 -12.33 -8.63
CA VAL A 273 -1.10 -13.46 -8.03
C VAL A 273 -1.51 -14.48 -9.10
N GLN A 274 -2.04 -14.03 -10.23
CA GLN A 274 -2.40 -14.91 -11.35
C GLN A 274 -1.20 -15.64 -11.99
N GLU A 275 -0.02 -15.02 -11.99
CA GLU A 275 1.21 -15.57 -12.57
C GLU A 275 1.99 -16.48 -11.62
N GLN A 276 2.04 -16.18 -10.32
CA GLN A 276 2.92 -16.86 -9.35
C GLN A 276 2.19 -17.68 -8.27
N ILE A 277 0.98 -17.28 -7.87
CA ILE A 277 0.22 -17.98 -6.81
C ILE A 277 -0.82 -18.94 -7.42
N CYS A 278 -1.57 -18.50 -8.43
CA CYS A 278 -2.60 -19.34 -9.06
C CYS A 278 -2.12 -20.66 -9.69
N PRO A 279 -0.85 -20.83 -10.15
CA PRO A 279 -0.35 -22.13 -10.57
C PRO A 279 -0.33 -23.21 -9.48
N THR A 280 -0.26 -22.82 -8.20
CA THR A 280 -0.31 -23.74 -7.05
C THR A 280 -1.62 -23.65 -6.26
N ARG A 281 -2.33 -22.51 -6.31
CA ARG A 281 -3.63 -22.25 -5.66
C ARG A 281 -4.62 -21.62 -6.64
N PRO A 282 -5.32 -22.39 -7.50
CA PRO A 282 -6.15 -21.86 -8.59
C PRO A 282 -7.27 -20.89 -8.17
N GLU A 283 -7.71 -20.98 -6.93
CA GLU A 283 -8.70 -20.09 -6.29
C GLU A 283 -8.12 -18.79 -5.72
N ALA A 284 -6.79 -18.65 -5.66
CA ALA A 284 -6.13 -17.49 -5.08
C ALA A 284 -6.46 -16.21 -5.85
N ASN A 285 -6.68 -15.14 -5.11
CA ASN A 285 -6.89 -13.81 -5.63
C ASN A 285 -6.34 -12.76 -4.65
N GLN A 286 -6.08 -11.57 -5.18
CA GLN A 286 -5.80 -10.38 -4.39
C GLN A 286 -6.16 -9.15 -5.20
N THR A 287 -7.18 -8.45 -4.75
CA THR A 287 -7.70 -7.25 -5.36
C THR A 287 -7.59 -6.12 -4.36
N PRO A 288 -6.59 -5.25 -4.48
CA PRO A 288 -6.49 -4.06 -3.63
C PRO A 288 -7.77 -3.22 -3.70
N VAL A 289 -8.24 -2.78 -2.53
CA VAL A 289 -9.46 -1.98 -2.36
C VAL A 289 -9.10 -0.50 -2.31
N ARG A 290 -9.92 0.35 -2.95
CA ARG A 290 -9.89 1.81 -2.79
C ARG A 290 -11.19 2.30 -2.17
N LEU A 291 -11.06 3.10 -1.11
CA LEU A 291 -12.15 3.92 -0.57
C LEU A 291 -11.73 5.39 -0.68
N THR A 292 -12.63 6.27 -1.12
CA THR A 292 -12.31 7.70 -1.29
C THR A 292 -13.52 8.59 -1.10
N VAL A 293 -13.33 9.77 -0.52
CA VAL A 293 -14.28 10.89 -0.55
C VAL A 293 -13.53 12.19 -0.76
N GLY A 294 -14.03 12.98 -1.70
CA GLY A 294 -13.40 14.21 -2.16
C GLY A 294 -13.77 14.46 -3.62
N SER A 295 -13.56 15.68 -4.10
CA SER A 295 -13.75 16.04 -5.51
C SER A 295 -12.44 16.19 -6.28
N GLN A 296 -11.31 15.87 -5.63
CA GLN A 296 -9.95 16.03 -6.15
C GLN A 296 -9.10 14.86 -5.65
N ASP A 297 -8.22 14.36 -6.51
CA ASP A 297 -7.22 13.38 -6.10
C ASP A 297 -6.20 14.00 -5.11
N ILE A 298 -5.34 13.17 -4.53
CA ILE A 298 -4.28 13.56 -3.61
C ILE A 298 -2.93 13.29 -4.29
N ILE A 299 -2.13 14.33 -4.49
CA ILE A 299 -0.72 14.17 -4.87
C ILE A 299 0.05 13.67 -3.63
N ILE A 300 0.73 12.54 -3.77
CA ILE A 300 1.64 12.01 -2.74
C ILE A 300 3.11 12.12 -3.15
N GLY A 301 3.42 12.36 -4.42
CA GLY A 301 4.79 12.54 -4.90
C GLY A 301 4.88 13.10 -6.32
N VAL A 302 6.12 13.37 -6.75
CA VAL A 302 6.49 13.75 -8.11
C VAL A 302 7.74 12.98 -8.51
N VAL A 303 7.69 12.33 -9.67
CA VAL A 303 8.90 11.86 -10.36
C VAL A 303 9.55 13.08 -10.98
N SER A 304 10.71 13.45 -10.46
CA SER A 304 11.49 14.51 -11.10
C SER A 304 11.95 14.04 -12.48
N LEU A 305 11.32 14.58 -13.53
CA LEU A 305 11.76 14.39 -14.91
C LEU A 305 13.10 15.09 -15.17
N THR A 306 13.65 15.83 -14.20
CA THR A 306 15.06 16.23 -14.14
C THR A 306 15.97 15.13 -13.59
N ARG A 307 15.66 13.86 -13.87
CA ARG A 307 16.76 12.90 -14.08
C ARG A 307 17.66 13.49 -15.18
N SER A 308 18.96 13.43 -14.99
CA SER A 308 19.86 13.79 -16.08
C SER A 308 19.58 12.86 -17.27
N GLU A 309 19.92 13.26 -18.49
CA GLU A 309 19.85 12.33 -19.63
C GLU A 309 20.70 11.08 -19.32
N GLU A 310 21.81 11.25 -18.60
CA GLU A 310 22.63 10.15 -18.07
C GLU A 310 21.84 9.22 -17.13
N ASP A 311 21.00 9.71 -16.21
CA ASP A 311 20.17 8.86 -15.32
C ASP A 311 18.98 8.19 -16.04
N LEU A 312 18.43 8.84 -17.07
CA LEU A 312 17.38 8.27 -17.93
C LEU A 312 17.91 7.15 -18.83
N PHE A 313 19.18 7.25 -19.25
CA PHE A 313 19.83 6.30 -20.17
C PHE A 313 20.87 5.37 -19.49
N ALA A 314 21.20 5.56 -18.21
CA ALA A 314 22.20 4.77 -17.47
C ALA A 314 21.94 3.26 -17.59
N PRO A 315 22.92 2.41 -17.91
CA PRO A 315 22.71 0.96 -18.02
C PRO A 315 22.20 0.38 -16.67
N PRO A 316 21.42 -0.72 -16.69
CA PRO A 316 20.96 -1.35 -15.46
C PRO A 316 22.17 -1.91 -14.68
N PRO A 317 22.11 -1.99 -13.34
CA PRO A 317 23.21 -2.52 -12.54
C PRO A 317 23.67 -3.91 -13.02
N PRO A 318 24.98 -4.21 -12.98
CA PRO A 318 25.45 -5.57 -13.21
C PRO A 318 24.72 -6.54 -12.27
N ASN A 319 24.41 -7.74 -12.78
CA ASN A 319 23.60 -8.79 -12.13
C ASN A 319 22.08 -8.54 -12.02
N THR A 320 21.51 -7.50 -12.63
CA THR A 320 20.04 -7.39 -12.77
C THR A 320 19.48 -8.55 -13.63
N SER A 321 18.34 -9.14 -13.23
CA SER A 321 17.69 -10.25 -13.96
C SER A 321 17.22 -9.82 -15.37
N LEU A 322 16.95 -10.78 -16.27
CA LEU A 322 16.47 -10.49 -17.63
C LEU A 322 15.10 -9.79 -17.65
N GLU A 323 14.19 -10.23 -16.79
CA GLU A 323 12.85 -9.67 -16.66
C GLU A 323 12.89 -8.26 -16.05
N THR A 324 13.66 -8.07 -14.97
CA THR A 324 13.86 -6.74 -14.37
C THR A 324 14.59 -5.80 -15.34
N LYS A 325 15.54 -6.29 -16.16
CA LYS A 325 16.13 -5.52 -17.27
C LYS A 325 15.07 -5.08 -18.28
N PHE A 326 14.16 -5.97 -18.67
CA PHE A 326 13.10 -5.66 -19.63
C PHE A 326 12.09 -4.64 -19.09
N GLU A 327 11.60 -4.80 -17.86
CA GLU A 327 10.72 -3.82 -17.21
C GLU A 327 11.41 -2.45 -17.05
N GLN A 328 12.68 -2.44 -16.65
CA GLN A 328 13.47 -1.21 -16.57
C GLN A 328 13.66 -0.59 -17.96
N GLN A 329 13.86 -1.38 -19.01
CA GLN A 329 13.97 -0.91 -20.39
C GLN A 329 12.67 -0.23 -20.85
N ILE A 330 11.51 -0.85 -20.62
CA ILE A 330 10.19 -0.25 -20.93
C ILE A 330 9.99 1.04 -20.14
N SER A 331 10.25 1.01 -18.84
CA SER A 331 10.11 2.19 -17.97
C SER A 331 11.01 3.35 -18.43
N ARG A 332 12.24 3.06 -18.88
CA ARG A 332 13.15 4.05 -19.48
C ARG A 332 12.59 4.61 -20.77
N TYR A 333 12.08 3.78 -21.68
CA TYR A 333 11.50 4.27 -22.94
C TYR A 333 10.28 5.17 -22.69
N LEU A 334 9.39 4.82 -21.76
CA LEU A 334 8.23 5.64 -21.40
C LEU A 334 8.65 6.95 -20.73
N ASN A 335 9.61 6.91 -19.79
CA ASN A 335 10.11 8.10 -19.12
C ASN A 335 10.89 9.01 -20.08
N ALA A 336 11.73 8.46 -20.96
CA ALA A 336 12.47 9.21 -21.97
C ALA A 336 11.53 9.79 -23.04
N PHE A 337 10.49 9.07 -23.43
CA PHE A 337 9.42 9.59 -24.30
C PHE A 337 8.73 10.79 -23.64
N SER A 338 8.27 10.65 -22.38
CA SER A 338 7.60 11.75 -21.67
C SER A 338 8.54 12.96 -21.47
N TYR A 339 9.80 12.73 -21.08
CA TYR A 339 10.84 13.75 -20.98
C TYR A 339 11.05 14.53 -22.29
N CYS A 340 11.28 13.83 -23.40
CA CYS A 340 11.46 14.43 -24.71
C CYS A 340 10.20 15.17 -25.17
N TYR A 341 9.02 14.60 -24.92
CA TYR A 341 7.73 15.17 -25.27
C TYR A 341 7.49 16.51 -24.55
N GLN A 342 7.62 16.56 -23.23
CA GLN A 342 7.45 17.78 -22.45
C GLN A 342 8.47 18.87 -22.81
N ARG A 343 9.71 18.48 -23.11
CA ARG A 343 10.81 19.43 -23.40
C ARG A 343 10.75 20.00 -24.81
N GLN A 344 10.22 19.26 -25.79
CA GLN A 344 10.05 19.72 -27.18
C GLN A 344 8.66 20.33 -27.45
N TYR A 345 7.62 19.97 -26.69
CA TYR A 345 6.24 20.41 -26.91
C TYR A 345 5.59 20.94 -25.61
N PRO A 346 5.77 22.23 -25.26
CA PRO A 346 5.00 22.86 -24.18
C PRO A 346 3.48 22.83 -24.48
N PRO A 347 2.60 22.87 -23.47
CA PRO A 347 1.24 22.34 -23.57
C PRO A 347 0.29 23.21 -24.41
N ARG A 348 0.27 22.95 -25.73
CA ARG A 348 -0.82 23.27 -26.66
C ARG A 348 -1.00 22.17 -27.71
N ILE A 349 -1.25 20.95 -27.23
CA ILE A 349 -1.69 19.83 -28.08
C ILE A 349 -3.11 20.17 -28.56
N SER A 350 -3.37 20.14 -29.87
CA SER A 350 -4.73 20.37 -30.36
C SER A 350 -5.65 19.20 -29.97
N GLU A 351 -6.96 19.43 -29.89
CA GLU A 351 -7.90 18.37 -29.52
C GLU A 351 -7.90 17.19 -30.51
N GLY A 352 -7.63 17.46 -31.79
CA GLY A 352 -7.43 16.43 -32.82
C GLY A 352 -6.12 15.64 -32.66
N ASP A 353 -5.06 16.26 -32.13
CA ASP A 353 -3.79 15.56 -31.85
C ASP A 353 -3.90 14.70 -30.58
N ARG A 354 -4.67 15.12 -29.58
CA ARG A 354 -5.05 14.26 -28.43
C ARG A 354 -5.81 13.02 -28.88
N GLN A 355 -6.88 13.20 -29.68
CA GLN A 355 -7.65 12.08 -30.22
C GLN A 355 -6.78 11.12 -31.05
N ARG A 356 -5.78 11.61 -31.78
CA ARG A 356 -4.80 10.76 -32.49
C ARG A 356 -3.89 9.97 -31.55
N LEU A 357 -3.43 10.56 -30.45
CA LEU A 357 -2.60 9.86 -29.46
C LEU A 357 -3.41 8.81 -28.70
N ASP A 358 -4.65 9.13 -28.34
CA ASP A 358 -5.58 8.16 -27.71
C ASP A 358 -5.89 6.99 -28.67
N GLN A 359 -6.13 7.26 -29.96
CA GLN A 359 -6.32 6.22 -30.97
C GLN A 359 -5.07 5.35 -31.13
N LEU A 360 -3.87 5.96 -31.22
CA LEU A 360 -2.61 5.20 -31.30
C LEU A 360 -2.38 4.33 -30.07
N ALA A 361 -2.73 4.81 -28.87
CA ALA A 361 -2.63 4.03 -27.64
C ALA A 361 -3.63 2.85 -27.63
N GLN A 362 -4.86 3.06 -28.11
CA GLN A 362 -5.85 1.98 -28.27
C GLN A 362 -5.43 0.97 -29.32
N ASP A 363 -4.94 1.41 -30.48
CA ASP A 363 -4.43 0.54 -31.55
C ASP A 363 -3.24 -0.31 -31.07
N TRP A 364 -2.38 0.25 -30.22
CA TRP A 364 -1.25 -0.48 -29.62
C TRP A 364 -1.69 -1.45 -28.52
N LEU A 365 -2.73 -1.12 -27.75
CA LEU A 365 -3.35 -2.02 -26.76
C LEU A 365 -4.16 -3.16 -27.38
N LEU A 366 -4.65 -2.99 -28.61
CA LEU A 366 -5.47 -3.97 -29.34
C LEU A 366 -4.65 -4.79 -30.37
N ALA A 367 -3.40 -4.40 -30.66
CA ALA A 367 -2.53 -5.16 -31.54
C ALA A 367 -2.12 -6.49 -30.87
N PRO A 368 -2.33 -7.65 -31.53
CA PRO A 368 -1.79 -8.91 -31.02
C PRO A 368 -0.25 -8.84 -31.01
N PRO A 369 0.42 -9.48 -30.02
CA PRO A 369 1.87 -9.44 -29.93
C PRO A 369 2.49 -10.01 -31.21
N ARG A 370 3.37 -9.22 -31.84
CA ARG A 370 4.19 -9.70 -32.95
C ARG A 370 5.29 -10.58 -32.37
N VAL A 371 5.18 -11.89 -32.66
CA VAL A 371 6.17 -12.93 -32.40
C VAL A 371 7.46 -12.65 -33.16
#